data_AF-A0A0C3E1Y8-F1
#
_entry.id   AF-A0A0C3E1Y8-F1
#
_cell.length_a   1.000
_cell.length_b   1.000
_cell.length_c   1.000
_cell.angle_alpha   90.00
_cell.angle_beta   90.00
_cell.angle_gamma   90.00
#
_symmetry.space_group_name_H-M   'P 1'
#
loop_
_entity.id
_entity.type
_entity.pdbx_description
1 polymer ?
#
loop_
_entity_poly.entity_id
_entity_poly.type
_entity_poly.pdbx_seq_one_letter_code
_entity_poly.pdbx_strand_id
1 'polypeptide(L)' 'VKGYNSQPGRLVIYYIQLYLTVDQYCQYNIPLLILDLGSHDIIIGQKWLAYFDILLDYRQYRLVWPAKLLPSYLVAKEIQ' A
#
# COMPACT_ATOMS: atom_id res chain seq x y z
N VAL A 1 7.82 -15.87 -13.31
CA VAL A 1 7.40 -15.05 -12.14
C VAL A 1 6.34 -15.85 -11.39
N LYS A 2 6.56 -16.17 -10.11
CA LYS A 2 5.59 -16.88 -9.28
C LYS A 2 4.70 -15.85 -8.57
N GLY A 3 3.38 -16.09 -8.54
CA GLY A 3 2.44 -15.27 -7.76
C GLY A 3 2.58 -15.51 -6.25
N TYR A 4 1.89 -14.71 -5.43
CA TYR A 4 1.89 -14.82 -3.96
C TYR A 4 1.46 -16.22 -3.47
N ASN A 5 0.52 -16.86 -4.18
CA ASN A 5 0.06 -18.23 -3.91
C ASN A 5 0.97 -19.33 -4.53
N SER A 6 2.14 -18.95 -5.07
CA SER A 6 3.07 -19.84 -5.78
C SER A 6 2.51 -20.55 -7.01
N GLN A 7 1.30 -20.20 -7.44
CA GLN A 7 0.68 -20.75 -8.65
C GLN A 7 1.16 -19.98 -9.89
N PRO A 8 1.18 -20.63 -11.07
CA PRO A 8 1.35 -19.93 -12.33
C PRO A 8 0.19 -18.96 -12.53
N GLY A 9 0.47 -17.66 -12.41
CA GLY A 9 -0.50 -16.59 -12.61
C GLY A 9 -0.43 -16.01 -14.02
N ARG A 10 -1.50 -15.32 -14.43
CA ARG A 10 -1.49 -14.50 -15.65
C ARG A 10 -0.45 -13.40 -15.52
N LEU A 11 0.20 -13.06 -16.64
CA LEU A 11 1.15 -11.94 -16.67
C LEU A 11 0.43 -10.63 -16.30
N VAL A 12 1.08 -9.86 -15.43
CA VAL A 12 0.63 -8.54 -15.01
C VAL A 12 1.15 -7.52 -16.01
N ILE A 13 0.26 -6.84 -16.71
CA ILE A 13 0.62 -5.85 -17.75
C ILE A 13 0.05 -4.46 -17.48
N TYR A 14 -0.78 -4.31 -16.45
CA TYR A 14 -1.41 -3.05 -16.09
C TYR A 14 -0.97 -2.59 -14.70
N TYR A 15 -0.75 -1.29 -14.57
CA TYR A 15 -0.51 -0.63 -13.31
C TYR A 15 -1.33 0.67 -13.26
N ILE A 16 -1.58 1.15 -12.05
CA ILE A 16 -2.24 2.42 -11.77
C ILE A 16 -1.39 3.21 -10.77
N GLN A 17 -1.45 4.53 -10.83
CA GLN A 17 -0.87 5.40 -9.80
C GLN A 17 -1.99 6.01 -8.97
N LEU A 18 -1.95 5.79 -7.66
CA LEU A 18 -2.96 6.29 -6.74
C LEU A 18 -2.33 7.12 -5.63
N TYR A 19 -3.16 7.95 -4.99
CA TYR A 19 -2.85 8.52 -3.70
C TYR A 19 -3.37 7.57 -2.63
N LEU A 20 -2.46 7.09 -1.79
CA LEU A 20 -2.76 6.13 -0.74
C LEU A 20 -2.69 6.86 0.60
N THR A 21 -3.75 6.79 1.40
CA THR A 21 -3.72 7.31 2.78
C THR A 21 -3.85 6.15 3.74
N VAL A 22 -2.88 6.01 4.65
CA VAL A 22 -2.87 5.01 5.73
C VAL A 22 -2.49 5.73 7.03
N ASP A 23 -3.25 5.51 8.09
CA ASP A 23 -3.02 6.13 9.41
C ASP A 23 -2.76 7.66 9.35
N GLN A 24 -3.47 8.37 8.47
CA GLN A 24 -3.34 9.84 8.21
C GLN A 24 -2.08 10.27 7.44
N TYR A 25 -1.23 9.33 7.03
CA TYR A 25 -0.12 9.59 6.12
C TYR A 25 -0.60 9.37 4.68
N CYS A 26 -0.59 10.43 3.88
CA CYS A 26 -0.89 10.38 2.45
C CYS A 26 0.41 10.24 1.65
N GLN A 27 0.50 9.17 0.88
CA GLN A 27 1.56 8.94 -0.08
C GLN A 27 1.04 9.17 -1.49
N TYR A 28 1.70 10.06 -2.22
CA TYR A 28 1.31 10.43 -3.57
C TYR A 28 2.00 9.56 -4.62
N ASN A 29 1.32 9.37 -5.76
CA ASN A 29 1.83 8.68 -6.94
C ASN A 29 2.34 7.25 -6.69
N ILE A 30 1.68 6.49 -5.80
CA ILE A 30 2.04 5.11 -5.51
C ILE A 30 1.67 4.21 -6.68
N PRO A 31 2.64 3.56 -7.35
CA PRO A 31 2.33 2.59 -8.39
C PRO A 31 1.83 1.29 -7.79
N LEU A 32 0.65 0.85 -8.21
CA LEU A 32 0.00 -0.40 -7.84
C LEU A 32 -0.24 -1.24 -9.09
N LEU A 33 -0.05 -2.55 -8.96
CA LEU A 33 -0.33 -3.50 -10.02
C LEU A 33 -1.83 -3.87 -10.00
N ILE A 34 -2.48 -3.89 -11.16
CA ILE A 34 -3.88 -4.31 -11.27
C ILE A 34 -3.91 -5.83 -11.45
N LEU A 35 -4.49 -6.51 -10.48
CA LEU A 35 -4.54 -7.97 -10.37
C LEU A 35 -5.92 -8.43 -9.91
N ASP A 36 -6.29 -9.65 -10.28
CA ASP A 36 -7.36 -10.36 -9.59
C ASP A 36 -6.80 -10.90 -8.26
N LEU A 37 -7.20 -10.28 -7.16
CA LEU A 37 -6.73 -10.56 -5.81
C LEU A 37 -7.70 -11.46 -5.02
N GLY A 38 -8.81 -11.90 -5.64
CA GLY A 38 -9.85 -12.67 -4.98
C GLY A 38 -10.53 -11.88 -3.87
N SER A 39 -10.27 -12.26 -2.61
CA SER A 39 -10.94 -11.70 -1.42
C SER A 39 -10.29 -10.43 -0.85
N HIS A 40 -9.30 -9.85 -1.54
CA HIS A 40 -8.57 -8.67 -1.06
C HIS A 40 -8.72 -7.54 -2.07
N ASP A 41 -8.94 -6.33 -1.57
CA ASP A 41 -9.00 -5.15 -2.45
C ASP A 41 -7.60 -4.66 -2.83
N ILE A 42 -6.66 -4.68 -1.87
CA ILE A 42 -5.29 -4.19 -2.03
C ILE A 42 -4.32 -5.07 -1.23
N ILE A 43 -3.19 -5.41 -1.83
CA ILE A 43 -2.05 -6.03 -1.13
C ILE A 43 -0.87 -5.05 -1.14
N ILE A 44 -0.40 -4.70 0.05
CA ILE A 44 0.80 -3.86 0.23
C ILE A 44 1.99 -4.77 0.49
N GLY A 45 3.00 -4.67 -0.39
CA GLY A 45 4.21 -5.48 -0.31
C GLY A 45 5.27 -4.92 0.63
N GLN A 46 6.24 -5.77 1.01
CA GLN A 46 7.39 -5.39 1.84
C GLN A 46 8.23 -4.25 1.25
N LYS A 47 8.25 -4.11 -0.09
CA LYS A 47 8.93 -3.00 -0.77
C LYS A 47 8.35 -1.64 -0.36
N TRP A 48 7.04 -1.56 -0.17
CA TRP A 48 6.37 -0.33 0.26
C TRP A 48 6.73 0.01 1.71
N LEU A 49 6.74 -0.98 2.60
CA LEU A 49 7.18 -0.81 3.99
C LEU A 49 8.63 -0.30 4.07
N ALA A 50 9.53 -0.93 3.33
CA ALA A 50 10.94 -0.55 3.30
C ALA A 50 11.16 0.86 2.71
N TYR A 51 10.39 1.24 1.69
CA TYR A 51 10.51 2.55 1.06
C TYR A 51 10.11 3.69 2.01
N PHE A 52 9.07 3.48 2.81
CA PHE A 52 8.57 4.48 3.76
C PHE A 52 9.13 4.34 5.19
N ASP A 53 10.09 3.43 5.39
CA ASP A 53 10.68 3.12 6.71
C ASP A 53 9.61 2.78 7.77
N ILE A 54 8.58 2.02 7.34
CA ILE A 54 7.47 1.60 8.20
C ILE A 54 7.79 0.23 8.79
N LEU A 55 7.69 0.12 10.12
CA LEU A 55 7.85 -1.14 10.82
C LEU A 55 6.47 -1.76 11.09
N LEU A 56 6.37 -3.07 10.89
CA LEU A 56 5.17 -3.83 11.23
C LEU A 56 5.31 -4.39 12.67
N ASP A 57 4.51 -3.86 13.59
CA ASP A 57 4.42 -4.35 14.96
C ASP A 57 3.32 -5.42 15.04
N TYR A 58 3.72 -6.67 14.78
CA TYR A 58 2.80 -7.83 14.80
C TYR A 58 2.14 -8.07 16.16
N ARG A 59 2.79 -7.67 17.26
CA ARG A 59 2.25 -7.91 18.60
C ARG A 59 1.07 -7.00 18.89
N GLN A 60 1.10 -5.79 18.35
CA GLN A 60 0.09 -4.77 18.56
C GLN A 60 -0.77 -4.54 17.31
N TYR A 61 -0.57 -5.32 16.25
CA TYR A 61 -1.28 -5.22 14.97
C TYR A 61 -1.29 -3.79 14.40
N ARG A 62 -0.15 -3.11 14.44
CA ARG A 62 -0.04 -1.71 14.00
C ARG A 62 1.16 -1.47 13.08
N LEU A 63 1.06 -0.41 12.30
CA LEU A 63 2.17 0.16 11.55
C LEU A 63 2.86 1.23 12.41
N VAL A 64 4.17 1.12 12.55
CA VAL A 64 4.99 2.11 13.24
C VAL A 64 5.67 2.97 12.18
N TRP A 65 5.19 4.20 12.07
CA TRP A 65 5.70 5.20 11.15
C TRP A 65 6.96 5.89 11.73
N PRO A 66 7.90 6.32 10.87
CA PRO A 66 9.10 7.02 11.33
C PRO A 66 8.74 8.41 11.86
N ALA A 67 9.35 8.80 12.99
CA ALA A 67 9.03 10.05 13.69
C ALA A 67 9.26 11.34 12.88
N LYS A 68 10.03 11.27 11.78
CA LYS A 68 10.32 12.41 10.91
C LYS A 68 9.23 12.69 9.86
N LEU A 69 8.27 11.78 9.67
CA LEU A 69 7.14 12.03 8.78
C LEU A 69 6.09 12.88 9.51
N LEU A 70 5.90 14.11 9.05
CA LEU A 70 4.75 14.91 9.45
C LEU A 70 3.50 14.26 8.83
N PRO A 71 2.39 14.10 9.58
CA PRO A 71 1.12 13.69 9.00
C PRO A 71 0.75 14.66 7.87
N SER A 72 0.38 14.13 6.71
CA SER A 72 -0.14 14.97 5.65
C SER A 72 -1.48 15.52 6.10
N TYR A 73 -1.58 16.85 6.23
CA TYR A 73 -2.85 17.50 6.55
C TYR A 73 -3.87 17.15 5.45
N LEU A 74 -4.88 16.33 5.78
CA LEU A 74 -5.93 15.96 4.84
C LEU A 74 -6.91 17.11 4.71
N VAL A 75 -6.93 17.78 3.55
CA VAL A 75 -8.15 18.41 3.05
C VAL A 75 -8.84 17.36 2.17
N ALA A 76 -9.54 16.42 2.80
CA ALA A 76 -10.43 15.53 2.08
C ALA A 76 -11.74 16.29 1.84
N LYS A 77 -11.89 16.87 0.66
CA LYS A 77 -13.23 17.23 0.16
C LYS A 77 -13.83 15.96 -0.42
N GLU A 78 -14.65 15.27 0.37
CA GLU A 78 -15.54 14.24 -0.18
C GLU A 78 -16.41 14.90 -1.26
N ILE A 79 -16.37 14.33 -2.47
CA ILE A 79 -17.40 14.59 -3.47
C ILE A 79 -18.44 13.48 -3.23
N GLN A 80 -19.56 13.87 -2.63
CA GLN A 80 -20.78 13.04 -2.58
C GLN A 80 -21.44 12.98 -3.96
#